data_AF-A0A414QR39-F1
#
_entry.id   AF-A0A414QR39-F1
#
_cell.length_a   1.000
_cell.length_b   1.000
_cell.length_c   1.000
_cell.angle_alpha   90.00
_cell.angle_beta   90.00
_cell.angle_gamma   90.00
#
_symmetry.space_group_name_H-M   'P 1'
#
loop_
_entity.id
_entity.type
_entity.pdbx_description
1 polymer ?
#
loop_
_entity_poly.entity_id
_entity_poly.type
_entity_poly.pdbx_seq_one_letter_code
_entity_poly.pdbx_strand_id
1 'polypeptide(L)'
;MLSSIYNVDLYTYSDTKNLPSIHAHPGANAIKEMPVIFHQSQINLNLTSRPIRNGVSLRVWDVLGCEGFLLTNYQNDLMQHFILGEHLDIYTSEEELRDKAAYYLAHPAITKEIAHNGYEYVKNHHTYKIRCDELIRTAFAH
;
A
#
# COMPACT_ATOMS: atom_id res chain seq x y z
N MET A 1 6.32 18.55 3.34
CA MET A 1 5.58 17.56 2.53
C MET A 1 6.62 16.67 1.84
N LEU A 2 6.42 15.36 1.69
CA LEU A 2 7.44 14.49 1.04
C LEU A 2 7.87 14.99 -0.34
N SER A 3 6.92 15.51 -1.11
CA SER A 3 7.11 16.05 -2.46
C SER A 3 8.01 17.28 -2.54
N SER A 4 8.34 17.94 -1.42
CA SER A 4 9.32 19.03 -1.43
C SER A 4 10.78 18.54 -1.42
N ILE A 5 10.99 17.22 -1.25
CA ILE A 5 12.32 16.60 -1.12
C ILE A 5 12.50 15.50 -2.17
N TYR A 6 11.44 14.75 -2.47
CA TYR A 6 11.48 13.59 -3.36
C TYR A 6 10.48 13.73 -4.51
N ASN A 7 10.72 12.99 -5.60
CA ASN A 7 9.75 12.83 -6.68
C ASN A 7 8.56 12.03 -6.15
N VAL A 8 7.37 12.64 -6.17
CA VAL A 8 6.13 12.01 -5.74
C VAL A 8 5.12 12.13 -6.87
N ASP A 9 4.73 11.00 -7.42
CA ASP A 9 3.71 10.89 -8.45
C ASP A 9 2.32 10.69 -7.83
N LEU A 10 1.34 11.46 -8.32
CA LEU A 10 -0.07 11.35 -7.92
C LEU A 10 -0.96 11.15 -9.14
N TYR A 11 -1.57 9.98 -9.25
CA TYR A 11 -2.57 9.67 -10.27
C TYR A 11 -3.96 9.97 -9.73
N THR A 12 -4.62 10.99 -10.29
CA THR A 12 -5.93 11.44 -9.78
C THR A 12 -6.80 12.05 -10.87
N TYR A 13 -8.13 11.94 -10.70
CA TYR A 13 -9.11 12.67 -11.50
C TYR A 13 -9.49 14.02 -10.88
N SER A 14 -8.91 14.38 -9.73
CA SER A 14 -9.21 15.60 -8.99
C SER A 14 -8.29 16.78 -9.38
N ASP A 15 -8.71 18.00 -9.06
CA ASP A 15 -7.88 19.19 -9.22
C ASP A 15 -6.67 19.19 -8.26
N THR A 16 -5.48 19.45 -8.79
CA THR A 16 -4.19 19.42 -8.06
C THR A 16 -3.50 20.78 -7.99
N LYS A 17 -4.17 21.89 -8.36
CA LYS A 17 -3.57 23.25 -8.33
C LYS A 17 -2.88 23.63 -7.00
N ASN A 18 -3.37 23.11 -5.88
CA ASN A 18 -2.82 23.39 -4.55
C ASN A 18 -1.66 22.46 -4.14
N LEU A 19 -1.16 21.62 -5.06
CA LEU A 19 -0.09 20.65 -4.83
C LEU A 19 1.09 20.86 -5.80
N PRO A 20 1.73 22.04 -5.79
CA PRO A 20 2.68 22.44 -6.84
C PRO A 20 3.96 21.61 -6.90
N SER A 21 4.32 20.91 -5.82
CA SER A 21 5.52 20.06 -5.76
C SER A 21 5.26 18.60 -6.13
N ILE A 22 4.01 18.21 -6.44
CA ILE A 22 3.63 16.84 -6.80
C ILE A 22 3.60 16.71 -8.32
N HIS A 23 4.12 15.59 -8.83
CA HIS A 23 3.97 15.23 -10.24
C HIS A 23 2.58 14.62 -10.44
N ALA A 24 1.62 15.46 -10.80
CA ALA A 24 0.25 15.04 -11.02
C ALA A 24 0.08 14.41 -12.41
N HIS A 25 -0.54 13.24 -12.45
CA HIS A 25 -0.94 12.52 -13.66
C HIS A 25 -2.46 12.41 -13.72
N PRO A 26 -3.04 12.26 -14.93
CA PRO A 26 -4.43 11.83 -15.05
C PRO A 26 -4.68 10.54 -14.24
N GLY A 27 -5.93 10.33 -13.84
CA GLY A 27 -6.30 9.11 -13.12
C GLY A 27 -5.96 7.86 -13.93
N ALA A 28 -5.53 6.81 -13.23
CA ALA A 28 -5.10 5.56 -13.82
C ALA A 28 -6.25 4.54 -13.91
N ASN A 29 -6.25 3.71 -14.95
CA ASN A 29 -7.12 2.57 -15.09
C ASN A 29 -6.75 1.47 -14.08
N ALA A 30 -7.74 1.05 -13.30
CA ALA A 30 -7.54 0.09 -12.21
C ALA A 30 -7.04 -1.28 -12.64
N ILE A 31 -7.33 -1.71 -13.87
CA ILE A 31 -6.99 -3.06 -14.34
C ILE A 31 -5.71 -3.04 -15.17
N LYS A 32 -5.49 -2.00 -15.97
CA LYS A 32 -4.40 -1.96 -16.95
C LYS A 32 -3.17 -1.18 -16.47
N GLU A 33 -3.38 -0.09 -15.74
CA GLU A 33 -2.33 0.88 -15.44
C GLU A 33 -1.89 0.79 -13.99
N MET A 34 -2.84 0.75 -13.04
CA MET A 34 -2.53 0.66 -11.60
C MET A 34 -1.59 -0.51 -11.25
N PRO A 35 -1.75 -1.74 -11.80
CA PRO A 35 -0.82 -2.82 -11.48
C PRO A 35 0.63 -2.52 -11.90
N VAL A 36 0.81 -1.91 -13.07
CA VAL A 36 2.13 -1.52 -13.57
C VAL A 36 2.71 -0.40 -12.69
N ILE A 37 1.91 0.61 -12.35
CA ILE A 37 2.33 1.71 -11.48
C ILE A 37 2.77 1.17 -10.11
N PHE A 38 1.98 0.30 -9.49
CA PHE A 38 2.30 -0.25 -8.18
C PHE A 38 3.57 -1.10 -8.18
N HIS A 39 3.75 -1.92 -9.21
CA HIS A 39 4.93 -2.77 -9.35
C HIS A 39 6.21 -1.96 -9.65
N GLN A 40 6.10 -0.90 -10.46
CA GLN A 40 7.25 -0.08 -10.88
C GLN A 40 7.62 1.01 -9.87
N SER A 41 6.73 1.33 -8.92
CA SER A 41 7.00 2.29 -7.86
C SER A 41 7.88 1.67 -6.78
N GLN A 42 8.99 2.32 -6.43
CA GLN A 42 9.85 1.84 -5.34
C GLN A 42 9.14 1.90 -3.98
N ILE A 43 8.30 2.91 -3.77
CA ILE A 43 7.47 3.05 -2.57
C ILE A 43 6.06 3.43 -3.00
N ASN A 44 5.08 2.61 -2.64
CA ASN A 44 3.67 2.94 -2.74
C ASN A 44 3.18 3.47 -1.40
N LEU A 45 2.47 4.61 -1.43
CA LEU A 45 1.89 5.19 -0.22
C LEU A 45 0.40 4.85 -0.12
N ASN A 46 -0.03 4.48 1.07
CA ASN A 46 -1.44 4.38 1.43
C ASN A 46 -1.75 5.26 2.64
N LEU A 47 -2.63 6.23 2.41
CA LEU A 47 -3.02 7.26 3.38
C LEU A 47 -4.52 7.09 3.67
N THR A 48 -4.86 6.55 4.83
CA THR A 48 -6.24 6.47 5.32
C THR A 48 -6.54 7.63 6.27
N SER A 49 -7.80 8.08 6.29
CA SER A 49 -8.24 9.16 7.18
C SER A 49 -8.17 8.73 8.65
N ARG A 50 -7.65 9.58 9.54
CA ARG A 50 -7.51 9.30 10.99
C ARG A 50 -8.79 8.80 11.70
N PRO A 51 -10.01 9.21 11.33
CA PRO A 51 -11.23 8.66 11.94
C PRO A 51 -11.48 7.18 11.62
N ILE A 52 -10.87 6.65 10.54
CA ILE A 52 -10.90 5.23 10.22
C ILE A 52 -9.95 4.53 11.19
N ARG A 53 -10.54 3.81 12.14
CA ARG A 53 -9.80 3.09 13.19
C ARG A 53 -9.54 1.63 12.82
N ASN A 54 -10.48 1.05 12.06
CA ASN A 54 -10.55 -0.36 11.74
C ASN A 54 -10.80 -0.52 10.23
N GLY A 55 -10.50 -1.71 9.71
CA GLY A 55 -10.56 -2.07 8.31
C GLY A 55 -9.22 -1.94 7.61
N VAL A 56 -8.96 -2.86 6.69
CA VAL A 56 -7.82 -2.79 5.76
C VAL A 56 -8.33 -2.28 4.42
N SER A 57 -7.81 -1.14 3.97
CA SER A 57 -8.20 -0.52 2.70
C SER A 57 -7.87 -1.42 1.50
N LEU A 58 -8.69 -1.36 0.45
CA LEU A 58 -8.46 -2.11 -0.80
C LEU A 58 -7.04 -1.91 -1.37
N ARG A 59 -6.50 -0.69 -1.24
CA ARG A 59 -5.15 -0.32 -1.69
C ARG A 59 -4.04 -1.23 -1.15
N VAL A 60 -4.19 -1.75 0.07
CA VAL A 60 -3.20 -2.65 0.67
C VAL A 60 -3.12 -3.94 -0.16
N TRP A 61 -4.28 -4.51 -0.48
CA TRP A 61 -4.38 -5.72 -1.29
C TRP A 61 -3.93 -5.49 -2.72
N ASP A 62 -4.32 -4.36 -3.33
CA ASP A 62 -3.94 -4.04 -4.72
C ASP A 62 -2.42 -3.92 -4.89
N VAL A 63 -1.75 -3.18 -3.98
CA VAL A 63 -0.30 -2.96 -4.06
C VAL A 63 0.46 -4.26 -3.83
N LEU A 64 0.14 -4.99 -2.77
CA LEU A 64 0.82 -6.25 -2.45
C LEU A 64 0.55 -7.31 -3.53
N GLY A 65 -0.67 -7.39 -4.06
CA GLY A 65 -1.01 -8.28 -5.16
C GLY A 65 -0.28 -7.98 -6.48
N CYS A 66 0.31 -6.79 -6.60
CA CYS A 66 1.15 -6.39 -7.74
C CYS A 66 2.66 -6.45 -7.43
N GLU A 67 3.06 -7.07 -6.32
CA GLU A 67 4.46 -7.13 -5.88
C GLU A 67 5.08 -5.73 -5.72
N GLY A 68 4.26 -4.78 -5.25
CA GLY A 68 4.70 -3.44 -4.90
C GLY A 68 5.03 -3.33 -3.40
N PHE A 69 6.10 -2.61 -3.06
CA PHE A 69 6.40 -2.27 -1.66
C PHE A 69 5.39 -1.23 -1.17
N LEU A 70 4.79 -1.47 -0.01
CA LEU A 70 3.77 -0.61 0.58
C LEU A 70 4.26 0.00 1.90
N LEU A 71 4.20 1.33 1.98
CA LEU A 71 4.36 2.11 3.21
C LEU A 71 3.02 2.80 3.53
N THR A 72 2.34 2.35 4.58
CA THR A 72 0.98 2.80 4.93
C THR A 72 0.92 3.44 6.31
N ASN A 73 -0.01 4.38 6.55
CA ASN A 73 -0.21 4.80 7.95
C ASN A 73 -0.77 3.64 8.78
N TYR A 74 -0.47 3.65 10.08
CA TYR A 74 -0.97 2.64 11.02
C TYR A 74 -2.51 2.54 11.01
N GLN A 75 -2.98 1.29 11.03
CA GLN A 75 -4.39 0.89 11.20
C GLN A 75 -4.42 -0.38 12.06
N ASN A 76 -5.38 -0.49 12.98
CA ASN A 76 -5.40 -1.57 13.98
C ASN A 76 -5.47 -2.97 13.35
N ASP A 77 -6.22 -3.10 12.25
CA ASP A 77 -6.52 -4.42 11.66
C ASP A 77 -5.41 -4.93 10.73
N LEU A 78 -4.38 -4.13 10.43
CA LEU A 78 -3.26 -4.57 9.59
C LEU A 78 -2.54 -5.77 10.19
N MET A 79 -2.28 -5.76 11.50
CA MET A 79 -1.58 -6.83 12.21
C MET A 79 -2.40 -8.12 12.34
N GLN A 80 -3.70 -8.08 12.05
CA GLN A 80 -4.53 -9.29 11.98
C GLN A 80 -4.29 -10.09 10.69
N HIS A 81 -3.68 -9.47 9.69
CA HIS A 81 -3.45 -10.07 8.38
C HIS A 81 -1.97 -10.07 7.97
N PHE A 82 -1.16 -9.14 8.46
CA PHE A 82 0.19 -8.94 7.95
C PHE A 82 1.23 -8.78 9.07
N ILE A 83 2.46 -9.20 8.76
CA ILE A 83 3.63 -8.98 9.60
C ILE A 83 4.30 -7.69 9.15
N LEU A 84 4.38 -6.72 10.05
CA LEU A 84 4.99 -5.41 9.80
C LEU A 84 6.51 -5.56 9.62
N GLY A 85 7.07 -4.91 8.61
CA GLY A 85 8.48 -5.04 8.22
C GLY A 85 8.79 -6.28 7.39
N GLU A 86 7.83 -7.18 7.19
CA GLU A 86 8.00 -8.39 6.38
C GLU A 86 7.09 -8.39 5.14
N HIS A 87 5.80 -8.11 5.30
CA HIS A 87 4.84 -8.06 4.18
C HIS A 87 4.59 -6.63 3.66
N LEU A 88 4.66 -5.66 4.57
CA LEU A 88 4.48 -4.22 4.33
C LEU A 88 5.12 -3.48 5.51
N ASP A 89 5.30 -2.16 5.40
CA ASP A 89 5.68 -1.34 6.55
C ASP A 89 4.67 -0.21 6.82
N ILE A 90 4.71 0.30 8.04
CA ILE A 90 3.81 1.34 8.52
C ILE A 90 4.55 2.62 8.93
N TYR A 91 3.82 3.71 9.10
CA TYR A 91 4.27 4.88 9.86
C TYR A 91 3.12 5.41 10.74
N THR A 92 3.49 6.10 11.81
CA THR A 92 2.55 6.65 12.80
C THR A 92 2.55 8.17 12.83
N SER A 93 3.55 8.81 12.22
CA SER A 93 3.69 10.27 12.14
C SER A 93 4.25 10.71 10.79
N GLU A 94 4.15 12.02 10.51
CA GLU A 94 4.73 12.60 9.29
C GLU A 94 6.26 12.61 9.31
N GLU A 95 6.85 12.68 10.51
CA GLU A 95 8.30 12.55 10.73
C GLU A 95 8.76 11.13 10.41
N GLU A 96 8.10 10.12 10.97
CA GLU A 96 8.41 8.71 10.69
C GLU A 96 8.22 8.37 9.21
N LEU A 97 7.19 8.93 8.56
CA LEU A 97 7.00 8.81 7.12
C LEU A 97 8.20 9.35 6.34
N ARG A 98 8.76 10.52 6.73
CA ARG A 98 9.95 11.09 6.09
C ARG A 98 11.18 10.22 6.28
N ASP A 99 11.41 9.77 7.50
CA ASP A 99 12.58 8.96 7.84
C ASP A 99 12.54 7.61 7.14
N LYS A 100 11.38 6.94 7.14
CA LYS A 100 11.19 5.67 6.43
C LYS A 100 11.28 5.84 4.92
N ALA A 101 10.70 6.90 4.35
CA ALA A 101 10.85 7.18 2.93
C ALA A 101 12.33 7.37 2.55
N ALA A 102 13.08 8.15 3.33
CA ALA A 102 14.52 8.33 3.11
C ALA A 102 15.29 7.00 3.20
N TYR A 103 15.00 6.20 4.23
CA TYR A 103 15.62 4.89 4.43
C TYR A 103 15.35 3.94 3.26
N TYR A 104 14.08 3.74 2.89
CA TYR A 104 13.71 2.79 1.84
C TYR A 104 14.14 3.24 0.44
N LEU A 105 14.17 4.55 0.17
CA LEU A 105 14.73 5.08 -1.07
C LEU A 105 16.23 4.74 -1.20
N ALA A 106 16.98 4.80 -0.10
CA ALA A 106 18.40 4.44 -0.06
C ALA A 106 18.65 2.92 -0.08
N HIS A 107 17.64 2.09 0.20
CA HIS A 107 17.78 0.63 0.31
C HIS A 107 16.77 -0.14 -0.58
N PRO A 108 16.87 -0.03 -1.91
CA PRO A 108 15.93 -0.66 -2.86
C PRO A 108 15.91 -2.20 -2.79
N ALA A 109 16.96 -2.84 -2.27
CA ALA A 109 16.95 -4.29 -2.07
C ALA A 109 15.94 -4.71 -1.00
N ILE A 110 15.87 -3.95 0.10
CA ILE A 110 14.95 -4.20 1.21
C ILE A 110 13.50 -4.00 0.75
N THR A 111 13.21 -2.95 -0.02
CA THR A 111 11.86 -2.73 -0.54
C THR A 111 11.42 -3.87 -1.46
N LYS A 112 12.32 -4.39 -2.31
CA LYS A 112 12.03 -5.54 -3.18
C LYS A 112 11.77 -6.82 -2.38
N GLU A 113 12.54 -7.08 -1.34
CA GLU A 113 12.35 -8.24 -0.46
C GLU A 113 10.99 -8.19 0.24
N ILE A 114 10.65 -7.07 0.87
CA ILE A 114 9.35 -6.88 1.54
C ILE A 114 8.20 -6.98 0.54
N ALA A 115 8.33 -6.37 -0.64
CA ALA A 115 7.32 -6.46 -1.70
C ALA A 115 7.07 -7.90 -2.16
N HIS A 116 8.15 -8.67 -2.35
CA HIS A 116 8.08 -10.08 -2.73
C HIS A 116 7.38 -10.92 -1.67
N ASN A 117 7.77 -10.75 -0.40
CA ASN A 117 7.17 -11.47 0.73
C ASN A 117 5.67 -11.13 0.86
N GLY A 118 5.31 -9.85 0.75
CA GLY A 118 3.91 -9.40 0.76
C GLY A 118 3.09 -9.97 -0.40
N TYR A 119 3.66 -10.03 -1.60
CA TYR A 119 3.03 -10.64 -2.77
C TYR A 119 2.78 -12.13 -2.61
N GLU A 120 3.81 -12.90 -2.25
CA GLU A 120 3.69 -14.34 -2.04
C GLU A 120 2.70 -14.64 -0.92
N TYR A 121 2.69 -13.84 0.15
CA TYR A 121 1.71 -13.98 1.22
C TYR A 121 0.27 -13.76 0.72
N VAL A 122 -0.01 -12.66 0.03
CA VAL A 122 -1.35 -12.34 -0.51
C VAL A 122 -1.81 -13.38 -1.53
N LYS A 123 -0.93 -13.77 -2.46
CA LYS A 123 -1.21 -14.77 -3.49
C LYS A 123 -1.59 -16.13 -2.89
N ASN A 124 -0.95 -16.53 -1.79
CA ASN A 124 -1.17 -17.84 -1.19
C ASN A 124 -2.29 -17.86 -0.13
N HIS A 125 -2.63 -16.73 0.49
CA HIS A 125 -3.57 -16.68 1.63
C HIS A 125 -4.82 -15.84 1.39
N HIS A 126 -4.83 -14.96 0.39
CA HIS A 126 -5.83 -13.89 0.26
C HIS A 126 -6.47 -13.80 -1.13
N THR A 127 -6.47 -14.91 -1.86
CA THR A 127 -7.26 -15.02 -3.09
C THR A 127 -8.76 -14.92 -2.79
N TYR A 128 -9.54 -14.48 -3.79
CA TYR A 128 -11.01 -14.48 -3.69
C TYR A 128 -11.57 -15.84 -3.29
N LYS A 129 -10.99 -16.93 -3.81
CA LYS A 129 -11.41 -18.29 -3.43
C LYS A 129 -11.29 -18.51 -1.92
N ILE A 130 -10.12 -18.24 -1.35
CA ILE A 130 -9.86 -18.44 0.08
C ILE A 130 -10.82 -17.57 0.92
N ARG A 131 -11.00 -16.30 0.55
CA ARG A 131 -11.91 -15.39 1.26
C ARG A 131 -13.37 -15.79 1.15
N CYS A 132 -13.83 -16.25 -0.02
CA CYS A 132 -15.17 -16.77 -0.19
C CYS A 132 -15.39 -18.05 0.63
N ASP A 133 -14.44 -18.96 0.65
CA ASP A 133 -14.51 -20.20 1.44
C ASP A 133 -14.56 -19.90 2.96
N GLU A 134 -13.77 -18.93 3.43
CA GLU A 134 -13.82 -18.41 4.81
C GLU A 134 -15.18 -17.81 5.16
N LEU A 135 -15.73 -16.96 4.30
CA LEU A 135 -17.04 -16.34 4.50
C LEU A 135 -18.15 -17.39 4.58
N ILE A 136 -18.20 -18.33 3.64
CA ILE A 136 -19.21 -19.41 3.63
C ILE A 136 -19.09 -20.25 4.90
N ARG A 137 -17.88 -20.69 5.26
CA ARG A 137 -17.66 -21.47 6.48
C ARG A 137 -18.08 -20.72 7.73
N THR A 138 -17.81 -19.42 7.80
CA THR A 138 -18.19 -18.57 8.95
C THR A 138 -19.71 -18.39 9.02
N ALA A 139 -20.38 -18.19 7.89
CA ALA A 139 -21.82 -17.99 7.81
C ALA A 139 -22.64 -19.23 8.22
N PHE A 140 -22.10 -20.43 8.02
CA PHE A 140 -22.77 -21.70 8.29
C PHE A 140 -22.10 -22.54 9.39
N ALA A 141 -21.22 -21.94 10.20
CA ALA A 141 -20.66 -22.59 11.38
C ALA A 141 -21.74 -22.69 12.47
N HIS A 142 -22.48 -23.79 12.48
CA HIS A 142 -23.42 -24.19 13.52
C HIS A 142 -22.95 -25.51 14.15
#